data_AF-A0A800G8W3-F1
#
_entry.id   AF-A0A800G8W3-F1
#
_cell.length_a   1.000
_cell.length_b   1.000
_cell.length_c   1.000
_cell.angle_alpha   90.00
_cell.angle_beta   90.00
_cell.angle_gamma   90.00
#
_symmetry.space_group_name_H-M   'P 1'
#
loop_
_entity.id
_entity.type
_entity.pdbx_description
1 polymer ?
#
loop_
_entity_poly.entity_id
_entity_poly.type
_entity_poly.pdbx_seq_one_letter_code
_entity_poly.pdbx_strand_id
1 'polypeptide(L)'
;ITVKHQAVLFYPLLMLTAISLLFGGIVYQIRKERMRYPITEPILVVSGLVAYLAVIFFFLGPWYGAAFIAVHRALGGIYMGSVFAPNHKGMPILENDTDMDFLHQQVLTARNVQGSPIADFWYGGLNYQIEHHLFPNMPRNNLKKAQPIVRSFCKEKGIPYYETGVWQSHVEIITFLHEVSAPLRQKKA
;
A
#
# COMPACT_ATOMS: atom_id res chain seq x y z
N ILE A 1 -3.18 -22.35 5.99
CA ILE A 1 -4.54 -21.80 6.21
C ILE A 1 -4.63 -20.36 5.71
N THR A 2 -3.73 -19.46 6.12
CA THR A 2 -3.72 -18.04 5.72
C THR A 2 -3.74 -17.82 4.21
N VAL A 3 -2.79 -18.40 3.46
CA VAL A 3 -2.72 -18.25 1.99
C VAL A 3 -3.97 -18.83 1.29
N LYS A 4 -4.52 -19.92 1.82
CA LYS A 4 -5.71 -20.59 1.28
C LYS A 4 -6.97 -19.70 1.32
N HIS A 5 -7.08 -18.85 2.34
CA HIS A 5 -8.24 -18.00 2.59
C HIS A 5 -7.89 -16.50 2.49
N GLN A 6 -6.82 -16.16 1.77
CA GLN A 6 -6.27 -14.80 1.73
C GLN A 6 -7.25 -13.74 1.23
N ALA A 7 -8.19 -14.09 0.34
CA ALA A 7 -9.23 -13.16 -0.12
C ALA A 7 -10.15 -12.70 1.04
N VAL A 8 -10.60 -13.64 1.88
CA VAL A 8 -11.45 -13.33 3.04
C VAL A 8 -10.65 -12.65 4.14
N LEU A 9 -9.40 -13.07 4.32
CA LEU A 9 -8.52 -12.54 5.36
C LEU A 9 -7.88 -11.20 4.99
N PHE A 10 -8.05 -10.70 3.76
CA PHE A 10 -7.35 -9.52 3.27
C PHE A 10 -7.56 -8.31 4.20
N TYR A 11 -8.81 -7.85 4.38
CA TYR A 11 -9.10 -6.70 5.23
C TYR A 11 -8.86 -6.94 6.73
N PRO A 12 -9.21 -8.10 7.32
CA PRO A 12 -8.82 -8.42 8.70
C PRO A 12 -7.30 -8.33 8.91
N LEU A 13 -6.49 -8.80 7.97
CA LEU A 13 -5.03 -8.71 8.06
C LEU A 13 -4.52 -7.27 7.82
N LEU A 14 -5.22 -6.45 7.03
CA LEU A 14 -4.87 -5.03 6.88
C LEU A 14 -4.94 -4.26 8.20
N MET A 15 -5.81 -4.65 9.14
CA MET A 15 -5.84 -4.05 10.49
C MET A 15 -4.50 -4.16 11.23
N LEU A 16 -3.67 -5.14 10.85
CA LEU A 16 -2.35 -5.36 11.44
C LEU A 16 -1.23 -4.65 10.67
N THR A 17 -1.49 -4.05 9.50
CA THR A 17 -0.46 -3.43 8.66
C THR A 17 0.29 -2.31 9.37
N ALA A 18 -0.42 -1.41 10.07
CA ALA A 18 0.23 -0.32 10.81
C ALA A 18 1.16 -0.84 11.91
N ILE A 19 0.78 -1.93 12.56
CA ILE A 19 1.58 -2.59 13.60
C ILE A 19 2.78 -3.32 12.97
N SER A 20 2.55 -4.02 11.86
CA SER A 20 3.60 -4.73 11.11
C SER A 20 4.70 -3.78 10.61
N LEU A 21 4.34 -2.60 10.10
CA LEU A 21 5.31 -1.59 9.68
C LEU A 21 6.12 -1.03 10.85
N LEU A 22 5.49 -0.80 12.01
CA LEU A 22 6.19 -0.37 13.22
C LEU A 22 7.21 -1.43 13.67
N PHE A 23 6.79 -2.69 13.75
CA PHE A 23 7.69 -3.80 14.09
C PHE A 23 8.82 -3.97 13.07
N GLY A 24 8.51 -3.87 11.78
CA GLY A 24 9.52 -3.92 10.71
C GLY A 24 10.58 -2.83 10.86
N GLY A 25 10.16 -1.59 11.16
CA GLY A 25 11.08 -0.48 11.42
C GLY A 25 11.93 -0.66 12.68
N ILE A 26 11.39 -1.26 13.74
CA ILE A 26 12.17 -1.57 14.95
C ILE A 26 13.18 -2.69 14.67
N VAL A 27 12.76 -3.76 14.00
CA VAL A 27 13.63 -4.88 13.63
C VAL A 27 14.77 -4.42 12.73
N TYR A 28 14.50 -3.57 11.74
CA TYR A 28 15.50 -2.96 10.86
C TYR A 28 16.61 -2.25 11.66
N GLN A 29 16.22 -1.46 12.68
CA GLN A 29 17.17 -0.74 13.53
C GLN A 29 17.98 -1.67 14.44
N ILE A 30 17.35 -2.70 15.01
CA ILE A 30 18.03 -3.70 15.86
C ILE A 30 19.06 -4.49 15.05
N ARG A 31 18.72 -4.85 13.80
CA ARG A 31 19.62 -5.57 12.89
C ARG A 31 20.79 -4.73 12.39
N LYS A 32 20.81 -3.43 12.70
CA LYS A 32 21.80 -2.47 12.21
C LYS A 32 22.02 -2.58 10.71
N GLU A 33 20.94 -2.77 9.95
CA GLU A 33 20.98 -2.58 8.51
C GLU A 33 21.47 -1.15 8.21
N ARG A 34 21.97 -0.87 7.00
CA ARG A 34 22.70 0.37 6.65
C ARG A 34 21.91 1.67 6.95
N MET A 35 21.87 2.08 8.21
CA MET A 35 21.23 3.29 8.72
C MET A 35 22.17 4.46 8.49
N ARG A 36 21.61 5.57 8.01
CA ARG A 36 22.38 6.80 7.84
C ARG A 36 22.71 7.41 9.20
N TYR A 37 21.82 7.29 10.19
CA TYR A 37 22.03 7.82 11.54
C TYR A 37 21.71 6.79 12.63
N PRO A 38 22.67 5.91 12.99
CA PRO A 38 22.44 4.73 13.84
C PRO A 38 22.13 5.04 15.32
N ILE A 39 22.22 6.30 15.74
CA ILE A 39 21.93 6.74 17.11
C ILE A 39 20.65 7.60 17.13
N THR A 40 20.58 8.62 16.27
CA THR A 40 19.46 9.56 16.28
C THR A 40 18.15 8.93 15.79
N GLU A 41 18.20 8.02 14.80
CA GLU A 41 17.01 7.29 14.32
C GLU A 41 16.35 6.48 15.46
N PRO A 42 17.06 5.59 16.19
CA PRO A 42 16.50 4.90 17.35
C PRO A 42 15.99 5.82 18.46
N ILE A 43 16.73 6.88 18.79
CA ILE A 43 16.31 7.82 19.83
C ILE A 43 14.99 8.48 19.46
N LEU A 44 14.81 8.93 18.21
CA LEU A 44 13.58 9.54 17.75
C LEU A 44 12.41 8.55 17.75
N VAL A 45 12.65 7.31 17.34
CA VAL A 45 11.60 6.26 17.33
C VAL A 45 11.17 5.91 18.76
N VAL A 46 12.12 5.68 19.68
CA VAL A 46 11.82 5.34 21.07
C VAL A 46 11.16 6.50 21.80
N SER A 47 11.72 7.71 21.69
CA SER A 47 11.14 8.90 22.33
C SER A 47 9.74 9.20 21.78
N GLY A 48 9.53 9.08 20.47
CA GLY A 48 8.22 9.22 19.85
C GLY A 48 7.22 8.18 20.35
N LEU A 49 7.63 6.91 20.47
CA LEU A 49 6.77 5.84 21.00
C LEU A 49 6.41 6.06 22.47
N VAL A 50 7.39 6.44 23.29
CA VAL A 50 7.18 6.76 24.72
C VAL A 50 6.23 7.94 24.87
N ALA A 51 6.46 9.03 24.13
CA ALA A 51 5.60 10.21 24.17
C ALA A 51 4.17 9.88 23.72
N TYR A 52 4.02 9.13 22.63
CA TYR A 52 2.73 8.67 22.13
C TYR A 52 1.95 7.84 23.16
N LEU A 53 2.61 6.85 23.80
CA LEU A 53 1.98 6.04 24.84
C LEU A 53 1.67 6.85 26.10
N ALA A 54 2.60 7.70 26.54
CA ALA A 54 2.43 8.54 27.71
C ALA A 54 1.25 9.50 27.56
N VAL A 55 1.14 10.20 26.44
CA VAL A 55 0.01 11.11 26.16
C VAL A 55 -1.31 10.34 26.18
N ILE A 56 -1.39 9.21 25.48
CA ILE A 56 -2.63 8.43 25.42
C ILE A 56 -3.04 7.94 26.80
N PHE A 57 -2.15 7.30 27.55
CA PHE A 57 -2.49 6.74 28.86
C PHE A 57 -2.68 7.81 29.94
N PHE A 58 -2.05 8.97 29.81
CA PHE A 58 -2.29 10.11 30.69
C PHE A 58 -3.72 10.65 30.56
N PHE A 59 -4.22 10.83 29.33
CA PHE A 59 -5.55 11.41 29.11
C PHE A 59 -6.69 10.39 29.16
N LEU A 60 -6.46 9.15 28.73
CA LEU A 60 -7.52 8.14 28.60
C LEU A 60 -7.47 7.06 29.69
N GLY A 61 -6.40 7.00 30.48
CA GLY A 61 -6.18 5.91 31.42
C GLY A 61 -5.92 4.57 30.71
N PRO A 62 -5.68 3.47 31.46
CA PRO A 62 -5.18 2.22 30.90
C PRO A 62 -6.16 1.56 29.92
N TRP A 63 -7.44 1.48 30.27
CA TRP A 63 -8.41 0.72 29.45
C TRP A 63 -8.86 1.47 28.21
N TYR A 64 -9.27 2.73 28.33
CA TYR A 64 -9.65 3.52 27.16
C TYR A 64 -8.44 3.84 26.29
N GLY A 65 -7.25 4.02 26.88
CA GLY A 65 -6.01 4.18 26.13
C GLY A 65 -5.68 2.94 25.28
N ALA A 66 -5.76 1.73 25.87
CA ALA A 66 -5.53 0.49 25.14
C ALA A 66 -6.58 0.28 24.03
N ALA A 67 -7.86 0.53 24.32
CA ALA A 67 -8.93 0.44 23.33
C ALA A 67 -8.74 1.44 22.18
N PHE A 68 -8.38 2.69 22.51
CA PHE A 68 -8.07 3.72 21.53
C PHE A 68 -6.93 3.27 20.61
N ILE A 69 -5.81 2.81 21.18
CA ILE A 69 -4.66 2.29 20.41
C ILE A 69 -5.10 1.16 19.48
N ALA A 70 -5.83 0.17 19.99
CA ALA A 70 -6.28 -0.96 19.18
C ALA A 70 -7.14 -0.51 17.99
N VAL A 71 -8.14 0.35 18.25
CA VAL A 71 -9.06 0.83 17.21
C VAL A 71 -8.35 1.69 16.19
N HIS A 72 -7.61 2.73 16.61
CA HIS A 72 -7.03 3.65 15.65
C HIS A 72 -5.86 3.02 14.88
N ARG A 73 -5.14 2.04 15.44
CA ARG A 73 -4.11 1.28 14.71
C ARG A 73 -4.75 0.34 13.69
N ALA A 74 -5.86 -0.31 14.04
CA ALA A 74 -6.62 -1.14 13.12
C ALA A 74 -7.18 -0.33 11.95
N LEU A 75 -7.82 0.80 12.24
CA LEU A 75 -8.34 1.71 11.20
C LEU A 75 -7.21 2.30 10.34
N GLY A 76 -6.09 2.69 10.96
CA GLY A 76 -4.91 3.15 10.24
C GLY A 76 -4.33 2.08 9.33
N GLY A 77 -4.33 0.81 9.76
CA GLY A 77 -3.93 -0.32 8.94
C GLY A 77 -4.84 -0.54 7.73
N ILE A 78 -6.16 -0.52 7.94
CA ILE A 78 -7.15 -0.58 6.85
C ILE A 78 -6.95 0.58 5.88
N TYR A 79 -6.80 1.81 6.38
CA TYR A 79 -6.57 2.99 5.56
C TYR A 79 -5.31 2.83 4.69
N MET A 80 -4.16 2.55 5.31
CA MET A 80 -2.90 2.34 4.58
C MET A 80 -3.04 1.23 3.53
N GLY A 81 -3.61 0.09 3.89
CA GLY A 81 -3.85 -1.01 2.96
C GLY A 81 -4.77 -0.63 1.79
N SER A 82 -5.84 0.12 2.06
CA SER A 82 -6.79 0.60 1.05
C SER A 82 -6.19 1.64 0.10
N VAL A 83 -5.10 2.31 0.49
CA VAL A 83 -4.45 3.32 -0.35
C VAL A 83 -3.35 2.69 -1.21
N PHE A 84 -2.53 1.80 -0.65
CA PHE A 84 -1.41 1.17 -1.38
C PHE A 84 -1.83 -0.01 -2.26
N ALA A 85 -2.74 -0.86 -1.78
CA ALA A 85 -3.08 -2.08 -2.52
C ALA A 85 -3.76 -1.80 -3.87
N PRO A 86 -4.70 -0.85 -3.99
CA PRO A 86 -5.39 -0.59 -5.25
C PRO A 86 -4.52 -0.20 -6.42
N ASN A 87 -3.28 0.21 -6.24
CA ASN A 87 -2.47 0.71 -7.34
C ASN A 87 -1.53 -0.34 -7.96
N HIS A 88 -1.34 -1.50 -7.31
CA HIS A 88 -0.42 -2.55 -7.77
C HIS A 88 -0.89 -3.98 -7.57
N LYS A 89 -1.90 -4.24 -6.71
CA LYS A 89 -2.36 -5.61 -6.46
C LYS A 89 -3.27 -6.10 -7.58
N GLY A 90 -2.99 -7.30 -8.08
CA GLY A 90 -3.68 -7.91 -9.21
C GLY A 90 -3.05 -7.56 -10.57
N MET A 91 -1.95 -6.81 -10.57
CA MET A 91 -1.17 -6.54 -11.77
C MET A 91 -0.18 -7.69 -12.06
N PRO A 92 0.28 -7.84 -13.32
CA PRO A 92 1.30 -8.80 -13.68
C PRO A 92 2.54 -8.72 -12.78
N ILE A 93 3.02 -9.87 -12.32
CA ILE A 93 4.28 -10.01 -11.61
C ILE A 93 5.30 -10.46 -12.64
N LEU A 94 6.36 -9.67 -12.83
CA LEU A 94 7.43 -10.03 -13.75
C LEU A 94 8.30 -11.13 -13.13
N GLU A 95 8.65 -12.12 -13.94
CA GLU A 95 9.65 -13.13 -13.58
C GLU A 95 11.06 -12.56 -13.78
N ASN A 96 12.06 -13.13 -13.13
CA ASN A 96 13.43 -12.58 -13.13
C ASN A 96 14.08 -12.52 -14.53
N ASP A 97 13.57 -13.30 -15.49
CA ASP A 97 14.02 -13.41 -16.87
C ASP A 97 13.13 -12.65 -17.87
N THR A 98 12.09 -11.95 -17.39
CA THR A 98 11.22 -11.16 -18.25
C THR A 98 11.97 -9.92 -18.75
N ASP A 99 12.32 -9.91 -20.04
CA ASP A 99 12.89 -8.74 -20.71
C ASP A 99 11.78 -7.74 -21.04
N MET A 100 11.69 -6.67 -20.26
CA MET A 100 10.71 -5.60 -20.43
C MET A 100 11.37 -4.25 -20.18
N ASP A 101 11.20 -3.31 -21.10
CA ASP A 101 11.77 -1.97 -20.93
C ASP A 101 11.10 -1.21 -19.77
N PHE A 102 11.79 -0.15 -19.32
CA PHE A 102 11.34 0.65 -18.18
C PHE A 102 9.91 1.17 -18.32
N LEU A 103 9.52 1.64 -19.52
CA LEU A 103 8.19 2.21 -19.74
C LEU A 103 7.11 1.13 -19.59
N HIS A 104 7.29 -0.02 -20.25
CA HIS A 104 6.34 -1.13 -20.15
C HIS A 104 6.29 -1.67 -18.72
N GLN A 105 7.43 -1.79 -18.04
CA GLN A 105 7.46 -2.22 -16.65
C GLN A 105 6.63 -1.27 -15.76
N GLN A 106 6.83 0.04 -15.88
CA GLN A 106 6.11 0.99 -15.02
C GLN A 106 4.62 1.11 -15.35
N VAL A 107 4.22 0.94 -16.62
CA VAL A 107 2.82 1.06 -17.04
C VAL A 107 2.04 -0.23 -16.85
N LEU A 108 2.62 -1.39 -17.18
CA LEU A 108 1.90 -2.67 -17.20
C LEU A 108 1.83 -3.36 -15.83
N THR A 109 2.78 -3.07 -14.93
CA THR A 109 2.79 -3.66 -13.57
C THR A 109 2.10 -2.79 -12.52
N ALA A 110 1.57 -1.64 -12.94
CA ALA A 110 0.85 -0.69 -12.09
C ALA A 110 -0.53 -0.38 -12.69
N ARG A 111 -1.39 0.22 -11.88
CA ARG A 111 -2.65 0.79 -12.36
C ARG A 111 -3.01 2.05 -11.61
N ASN A 112 -3.85 2.85 -12.25
CA ASN A 112 -4.40 4.05 -11.63
C ASN A 112 -5.81 3.82 -11.09
N VAL A 113 -6.16 4.60 -10.07
CA VAL A 113 -7.52 4.69 -9.54
C VAL A 113 -8.09 6.04 -9.95
N GLN A 114 -9.31 6.04 -10.48
CA GLN A 114 -9.95 7.26 -10.99
C GLN A 114 -9.96 8.37 -9.92
N GLY A 115 -9.41 9.52 -10.31
CA GLY A 115 -9.35 10.70 -9.45
C GLY A 115 -10.72 11.36 -9.27
N SER A 116 -10.97 11.83 -8.05
CA SER A 116 -12.07 12.73 -7.67
C SER A 116 -11.60 13.53 -6.45
N PRO A 117 -12.23 14.64 -6.05
CA PRO A 117 -11.78 15.38 -4.85
C PRO A 117 -11.68 14.49 -3.59
N ILE A 118 -12.62 13.55 -3.44
CA ILE A 118 -12.63 12.59 -2.33
C ILE A 118 -11.52 11.54 -2.49
N ALA A 119 -11.38 10.96 -3.69
CA ALA A 119 -10.33 9.97 -3.94
C ALA A 119 -8.93 10.60 -3.84
N ASP A 120 -8.71 11.78 -4.43
CA ASP A 120 -7.43 12.49 -4.39
C ASP A 120 -7.04 12.81 -2.93
N PHE A 121 -8.01 13.14 -2.06
CA PHE A 121 -7.78 13.31 -0.62
C PHE A 121 -7.46 11.97 0.07
N TRP A 122 -8.29 10.93 -0.14
CA TRP A 122 -8.13 9.62 0.49
C TRP A 122 -6.81 8.94 0.12
N TYR A 123 -6.43 9.00 -1.16
CA TYR A 123 -5.20 8.38 -1.66
C TYR A 123 -3.97 9.29 -1.50
N GLY A 124 -4.15 10.57 -1.17
CA GLY A 124 -3.03 11.52 -1.04
C GLY A 124 -2.17 11.66 -2.30
N GLY A 125 -2.78 11.48 -3.47
CA GLY A 125 -2.14 11.46 -4.79
C GLY A 125 -1.58 10.11 -5.25
N LEU A 126 -1.69 9.05 -4.44
CA LEU A 126 -1.23 7.70 -4.81
C LEU A 126 -2.12 7.00 -5.83
N ASN A 127 -3.27 7.56 -6.16
CA ASN A 127 -4.16 7.08 -7.22
C ASN A 127 -3.62 7.30 -8.65
N TYR A 128 -2.49 8.01 -8.78
CA TYR A 128 -1.75 8.28 -10.02
C TYR A 128 -0.40 7.54 -10.02
N GLN A 129 -0.44 6.23 -9.78
CA GLN A 129 0.72 5.40 -9.55
C GLN A 129 1.58 5.18 -10.80
N ILE A 130 0.96 5.06 -11.97
CA ILE A 130 1.70 4.94 -13.24
C ILE A 130 2.60 6.16 -13.42
N GLU A 131 2.06 7.37 -13.22
CA GLU A 131 2.83 8.62 -13.32
C GLU A 131 3.88 8.72 -12.22
N HIS A 132 3.57 8.26 -11.00
CA HIS A 132 4.55 8.23 -9.91
C HIS A 132 5.74 7.32 -10.23
N HIS A 133 5.49 6.18 -10.86
CA HIS A 133 6.55 5.24 -11.25
C HIS A 133 7.40 5.76 -12.40
N LEU A 134 6.77 6.39 -13.39
CA LEU A 134 7.49 7.01 -14.51
C LEU A 134 8.30 8.24 -14.06
N PHE A 135 7.80 8.98 -13.08
CA PHE A 135 8.39 10.23 -12.61
C PHE A 135 8.46 10.29 -11.07
N PRO A 136 9.30 9.47 -10.41
CA PRO A 136 9.33 9.33 -8.95
C PRO A 136 9.70 10.61 -8.21
N ASN A 137 10.42 11.52 -8.88
CA ASN A 137 10.79 12.84 -8.34
C ASN A 137 9.72 13.92 -8.59
N MET A 138 8.65 13.62 -9.32
CA MET A 138 7.57 14.58 -9.58
C MET A 138 6.78 14.87 -8.30
N PRO A 139 6.55 16.16 -7.97
CA PRO A 139 5.63 16.52 -6.89
C PRO A 139 4.24 15.92 -7.10
N ARG A 140 3.66 15.33 -6.05
CA ARG A 140 2.37 14.61 -6.11
C ARG A 140 1.22 15.44 -6.69
N ASN A 141 1.21 16.74 -6.44
CA ASN A 141 0.21 17.68 -6.97
C ASN A 141 0.27 17.85 -8.51
N ASN A 142 1.34 17.42 -9.17
CA ASN A 142 1.48 17.44 -10.62
C ASN A 142 1.14 16.11 -11.29
N LEU A 143 1.01 15.00 -10.55
CA LEU A 143 0.72 13.68 -11.13
C LEU A 143 -0.62 13.68 -11.90
N LYS A 144 -1.65 14.31 -11.33
CA LYS A 144 -2.95 14.51 -12.00
C LYS A 144 -2.84 15.24 -13.34
N LYS A 145 -1.89 16.16 -13.48
CA LYS A 145 -1.64 16.90 -14.72
C LYS A 145 -0.84 16.08 -15.73
N ALA A 146 0.06 15.22 -15.25
CA ALA A 146 0.82 14.30 -16.09
C ALA A 146 -0.04 13.17 -16.66
N GLN A 147 -1.05 12.72 -15.91
CA GLN A 147 -1.91 11.60 -16.27
C GLN A 147 -2.49 11.65 -17.69
N PRO A 148 -3.15 12.74 -18.15
CA PRO A 148 -3.69 12.80 -19.52
C PRO A 148 -2.59 12.72 -20.60
N ILE A 149 -1.39 13.23 -20.31
CA ILE A 149 -0.25 13.20 -21.23
C ILE A 149 0.28 11.77 -21.37
N VAL A 150 0.53 11.10 -20.24
CA VAL A 150 0.98 9.70 -20.20
C VAL A 150 -0.04 8.78 -20.86
N ARG A 151 -1.33 8.94 -20.52
CA ARG A 151 -2.41 8.16 -21.13
C ARG A 151 -2.48 8.33 -22.65
N SER A 152 -2.34 9.56 -23.14
CA SER A 152 -2.31 9.84 -24.59
C SER A 152 -1.11 9.20 -25.26
N PHE A 153 0.07 9.28 -24.64
CA PHE A 153 1.29 8.67 -25.15
C PHE A 153 1.18 7.14 -25.21
N CYS A 154 0.69 6.50 -24.14
CA CYS A 154 0.44 5.05 -24.12
C CYS A 154 -0.53 4.66 -25.24
N LYS A 155 -1.61 5.43 -25.46
CA LYS A 155 -2.56 5.19 -26.55
C LYS A 155 -1.90 5.29 -27.93
N GLU A 156 -1.08 6.30 -28.17
CA GLU A 156 -0.33 6.48 -29.42
C GLU A 156 0.62 5.30 -29.69
N LYS A 157 1.27 4.78 -28.64
CA LYS A 157 2.21 3.66 -28.73
C LYS A 157 1.56 2.27 -28.65
N GLY A 158 0.23 2.20 -28.51
CA GLY A 158 -0.48 0.93 -28.36
C GLY A 158 -0.20 0.20 -27.03
N ILE A 159 0.23 0.92 -26.00
CA ILE A 159 0.55 0.37 -24.68
C ILE A 159 -0.74 0.38 -23.82
N PRO A 160 -1.18 -0.79 -23.30
CA PRO A 160 -2.31 -0.86 -22.38
C PRO A 160 -2.07 -0.01 -21.12
N TYR A 161 -2.85 1.06 -20.97
CA TYR A 161 -2.86 1.89 -19.78
C TYR A 161 -4.11 1.53 -18.96
N TYR A 162 -3.92 1.06 -17.73
CA TYR A 162 -5.03 0.58 -16.90
C TYR A 162 -5.45 1.59 -15.82
N GLU A 163 -6.74 1.92 -15.81
CA GLU A 163 -7.38 2.77 -14.80
C GLU A 163 -8.74 2.19 -14.43
N THR A 164 -9.05 2.16 -13.13
CA THR A 164 -10.29 1.59 -12.60
C THR A 164 -10.91 2.47 -11.50
N GLY A 165 -12.18 2.25 -11.17
CA GLY A 165 -12.86 2.98 -10.09
C GLY A 165 -12.41 2.49 -8.70
N VAL A 166 -12.58 3.32 -7.66
CA VAL A 166 -12.19 2.96 -6.28
C VAL A 166 -12.81 1.63 -5.84
N TRP A 167 -14.14 1.48 -5.98
CA TRP A 167 -14.82 0.24 -5.60
C TRP A 167 -14.35 -0.96 -6.42
N GLN A 168 -14.31 -0.78 -7.74
CA GLN A 168 -13.92 -1.81 -8.69
C GLN A 168 -12.48 -2.29 -8.45
N SER A 169 -11.56 -1.40 -8.08
CA SER A 169 -10.17 -1.76 -7.74
C SER A 169 -10.09 -2.74 -6.55
N HIS A 170 -10.98 -2.60 -5.57
CA HIS A 170 -11.04 -3.49 -4.41
C HIS A 170 -11.67 -4.83 -4.79
N VAL A 171 -12.70 -4.82 -5.64
CA VAL A 171 -13.29 -6.05 -6.20
C VAL A 171 -12.22 -6.85 -6.92
N GLU A 172 -11.45 -6.22 -7.81
CA GLU A 172 -10.36 -6.86 -8.55
C GLU A 172 -9.30 -7.47 -7.63
N ILE A 173 -8.93 -6.80 -6.53
CA ILE A 173 -7.99 -7.35 -5.55
C ILE A 173 -8.53 -8.63 -4.92
N ILE A 174 -9.77 -8.59 -4.44
CA ILE A 174 -10.36 -9.73 -3.73
C ILE A 174 -10.58 -10.90 -4.69
N THR A 175 -11.04 -10.62 -5.91
CA THR A 175 -11.21 -11.62 -6.98
C THR A 175 -9.87 -12.26 -7.34
N PHE A 176 -8.84 -11.45 -7.61
CA PHE A 176 -7.50 -11.96 -7.90
C PHE A 176 -6.97 -12.84 -6.75
N LEU A 177 -7.03 -12.35 -5.51
CA LEU A 177 -6.60 -13.10 -4.33
C LEU A 177 -7.37 -14.42 -4.16
N HIS A 178 -8.65 -14.43 -4.54
CA HIS A 178 -9.49 -15.62 -4.54
C HIS A 178 -9.00 -16.60 -5.62
N GLU A 179 -8.84 -16.15 -6.86
CA GLU A 179 -8.42 -16.97 -7.99
C GLU A 179 -7.04 -17.61 -7.77
N VAL A 180 -6.03 -16.82 -7.39
CA VAL A 180 -4.66 -17.36 -7.20
C VAL A 180 -4.55 -18.34 -6.04
N SER A 181 -5.47 -18.31 -5.08
CA SER A 181 -5.54 -19.30 -4.00
C SER A 181 -6.46 -20.50 -4.30
N ALA A 182 -7.12 -20.53 -5.47
CA ALA A 182 -8.03 -21.62 -5.84
C ALA A 182 -7.38 -23.02 -5.82
N PRO A 183 -6.15 -23.23 -6.34
CA PRO A 183 -5.51 -24.55 -6.28
C PRO A 183 -5.31 -25.05 -4.84
N LEU A 184 -5.04 -24.14 -3.90
CA LEU A 184 -4.89 -24.46 -2.47
C LEU A 184 -6.24 -24.74 -1.79
N ARG A 185 -7.34 -24.19 -2.31
CA ARG A 185 -8.71 -24.50 -1.87
C ARG A 185 -9.18 -25.86 -2.37
N GLN A 186 -8.85 -26.18 -3.62
CA GLN A 186 -9.23 -27.40 -4.32
C GLN A 186 -8.37 -28.62 -3.96
N LYS A 187 -7.15 -28.43 -3.44
CA LYS A 187 -6.30 -29.50 -2.86
C LYS A 187 -6.88 -30.19 -1.60
N LYS A 188 -8.19 -30.08 -1.38
CA LYS A 188 -8.99 -30.90 -0.48
C LYS A 188 -10.27 -31.35 -1.20
N ALA A 189 -10.12 -32.39 -2.02
CA ALA A 189 -10.93 -33.60 -1.97
C ALA A 189 -9.95 -34.76 -1.91
#